data_AF-A0A9P8VA31-F1
#
_entry.id   AF-A0A9P8VA31-F1
#
_cell.length_a   1.000
_cell.length_b   1.000
_cell.length_c   1.000
_cell.angle_alpha   90.00
_cell.angle_beta   90.00
_cell.angle_gamma   90.00
#
_symmetry.space_group_name_H-M   'P 1'
#
loop_
_entity.id
_entity.type
_entity.pdbx_description
1 polymer ?
#
loop_
_entity_poly.entity_id
_entity_poly.type
_entity_poly.pdbx_seq_one_letter_code
_entity_poly.pdbx_strand_id
1 'polypeptide(L)'
;MTRTIQTAKLAFKEWIGTTPIQVWPDLRESHDGIFNHGVSRDAMATKFPEIDFSECPVEWDHPPHTFDGAVARAETVRQRLKTLADSERYQNIYLVSHRGFIAFLVQGERFNVCDLRTFKFASEKEVEGLRFGVNVDTETAQDFGPTVLISVDTLS
;
A
#
# COMPACT_ATOMS: atom_id res chain seq x y z
N MET A 1 1.33 5.00 10.81
CA MET A 1 0.23 5.43 9.92
C MET A 1 -0.04 6.93 9.92
N THR A 2 0.05 7.65 11.05
CA THR A 2 -0.21 9.12 11.13
C THR A 2 0.50 9.94 10.05
N ARG A 3 1.78 9.65 9.80
CA ARG A 3 2.58 10.33 8.75
C ARG A 3 1.98 10.15 7.35
N THR A 4 1.47 8.96 7.02
CA THR A 4 0.84 8.66 5.73
C THR A 4 -0.44 9.46 5.54
N ILE A 5 -1.27 9.53 6.58
CA ILE A 5 -2.51 10.30 6.56
C ILE A 5 -2.19 11.79 6.41
N GLN A 6 -1.21 12.31 7.13
CA GLN A 6 -0.78 13.71 6.98
C GLN A 6 -0.27 13.99 5.57
N THR A 7 0.54 13.11 4.97
CA THR A 7 0.96 13.22 3.56
C THR A 7 -0.22 13.21 2.62
N ALA A 8 -1.16 12.27 2.78
CA ALA A 8 -2.36 12.19 1.94
C ALA A 8 -3.20 13.46 2.07
N LYS A 9 -3.38 14.00 3.28
CA LYS A 9 -4.13 15.24 3.49
C LYS A 9 -3.48 16.45 2.84
N LEU A 10 -2.14 16.49 2.79
CA LEU A 10 -1.42 17.58 2.12
C LEU A 10 -1.47 17.45 0.60
N ALA A 11 -1.19 16.25 0.07
CA ALA A 11 -1.15 15.98 -1.36
C ALA A 11 -2.53 16.06 -2.03
N PHE A 12 -3.57 15.62 -1.33
CA PHE A 12 -4.93 15.51 -1.86
C PHE A 12 -5.92 16.42 -1.13
N LYS A 13 -5.44 17.55 -0.60
CA LYS A 13 -6.23 18.49 0.22
C LYS A 13 -7.59 18.86 -0.39
N GLU A 14 -7.63 18.99 -1.72
CA GLU A 14 -8.82 19.42 -2.47
C GLU A 14 -9.85 18.29 -2.65
N TRP A 15 -9.45 17.05 -2.40
CA TRP A 15 -10.29 15.85 -2.54
C TRP A 15 -10.72 15.27 -1.19
N ILE A 16 -10.19 15.78 -0.08
CA ILE A 16 -10.64 15.38 1.26
C ILE A 16 -12.11 15.81 1.43
N GLY A 17 -12.96 14.84 1.77
CA GLY A 17 -14.39 15.06 1.98
C GLY A 17 -15.25 14.93 0.72
N THR A 18 -14.65 14.94 -0.48
CA THR A 18 -15.37 14.67 -1.74
C THR A 18 -15.07 13.29 -2.31
N THR A 19 -13.94 12.71 -1.94
CA THR A 19 -13.51 11.38 -2.41
C THR A 19 -13.57 10.39 -1.25
N PRO A 20 -14.09 9.15 -1.46
CA PRO A 20 -14.06 8.11 -0.44
C PRO A 20 -12.62 7.80 0.01
N ILE A 21 -12.38 7.84 1.32
CA ILE A 21 -11.11 7.49 1.94
C ILE A 21 -11.29 6.15 2.66
N GLN A 22 -10.36 5.22 2.44
CA GLN A 22 -10.30 3.96 3.18
C GLN A 22 -8.93 3.85 3.88
N VAL A 23 -8.92 3.37 5.12
CA VAL A 23 -7.69 3.12 5.88
C VAL A 23 -7.49 1.63 6.05
N TRP A 24 -6.42 1.09 5.48
CA TRP A 24 -6.11 -0.34 5.58
C TRP A 24 -4.90 -0.56 6.47
N PRO A 25 -5.02 -1.32 7.57
CA PRO A 25 -3.88 -1.64 8.45
C PRO A 25 -2.73 -2.33 7.71
N ASP A 26 -3.02 -3.00 6.61
CA ASP A 26 -2.03 -3.71 5.82
C ASP A 26 -1.11 -2.81 5.00
N LEU A 27 -1.46 -1.54 4.82
CA LEU A 27 -0.62 -0.52 4.19
C LEU A 27 0.42 0.09 5.14
N ARG A 28 0.50 -0.42 6.38
CA ARG A 28 1.53 0.00 7.33
C ARG A 28 2.93 -0.34 6.83
N GLU A 29 3.92 0.35 7.38
CA GLU A 29 5.34 0.10 7.10
C GLU A 29 5.70 -1.38 7.33
N SER A 30 6.62 -1.90 6.52
CA SER A 30 7.09 -3.28 6.69
C SER A 30 8.07 -3.39 7.86
N HIS A 31 8.97 -2.43 8.00
CA HIS A 31 10.01 -2.43 9.02
C HIS A 31 9.48 -2.16 10.45
N ASP A 32 9.96 -2.90 11.44
CA ASP A 32 9.59 -2.78 12.86
C ASP A 32 10.47 -1.81 13.66
N GLY A 33 10.80 -0.66 13.07
CA GLY A 33 11.40 0.42 13.85
C GLY A 33 10.42 0.92 14.92
N ILE A 34 10.91 1.31 16.09
CA ILE A 34 10.07 1.87 17.18
C ILE A 34 9.20 3.04 16.67
N PHE A 35 9.70 3.82 15.71
CA PHE A 35 8.99 4.92 15.06
C PHE A 35 7.87 4.49 14.09
N ASN A 36 7.69 3.20 13.86
CA ASN A 36 6.68 2.61 12.98
C ASN A 36 5.50 2.03 13.76
N HIS A 37 5.58 1.98 15.09
CA HIS A 37 4.45 1.61 15.92
C HIS A 37 3.36 2.70 15.85
N GLY A 38 2.12 2.25 15.68
CA GLY A 38 0.94 3.12 15.69
C GLY A 38 0.48 3.47 17.09
N VAL A 39 -0.61 4.23 17.13
CA VAL A 39 -1.40 4.48 18.34
C VAL A 39 -2.74 3.76 18.20
N SER A 40 -3.52 3.70 19.27
CA SER A 40 -4.84 3.09 19.27
C SER A 40 -5.79 3.72 18.25
N ARG A 41 -6.80 2.96 17.84
CA ARG A 41 -7.84 3.44 16.92
C ARG A 41 -8.53 4.70 17.45
N ASP A 42 -8.84 4.75 18.74
CA ASP A 42 -9.52 5.89 19.35
C ASP A 42 -8.67 7.17 19.30
N ALA A 43 -7.35 7.03 19.52
CA ALA A 43 -6.42 8.15 19.37
C ALA A 43 -6.34 8.63 17.91
N MET A 44 -6.38 7.71 16.93
CA MET A 44 -6.43 8.06 15.50
C MET A 44 -7.74 8.76 15.13
N ALA A 45 -8.89 8.24 15.55
CA ALA A 45 -10.20 8.82 15.31
C ALA A 45 -10.36 10.21 15.96
N THR A 46 -9.79 10.40 17.16
CA THR A 46 -9.75 11.72 17.80
C THR A 46 -8.94 12.73 16.98
N LYS A 47 -7.82 12.28 16.38
CA LYS A 47 -6.92 13.15 15.62
C LYS A 47 -7.41 13.44 14.19
N PHE A 48 -8.15 12.51 13.60
CA PHE A 48 -8.68 12.60 12.24
C PHE A 48 -10.17 12.19 12.23
N PRO A 49 -11.06 12.99 12.84
CA PRO A 49 -12.47 12.63 13.05
C PRO A 49 -13.26 12.43 11.76
N GLU A 50 -12.76 12.94 10.63
CA GLU A 50 -13.37 12.79 9.32
C GLU A 50 -13.03 11.47 8.60
N ILE A 51 -12.14 10.66 9.17
CA ILE A 51 -11.67 9.41 8.56
C ILE A 51 -12.23 8.22 9.32
N ASP A 52 -12.77 7.24 8.60
CA ASP A 52 -13.19 5.97 9.19
C ASP A 52 -11.98 5.05 9.42
N PHE A 53 -11.82 4.62 10.67
CA PHE A 53 -10.79 3.67 11.12
C PHE A 53 -11.40 2.34 11.59
N SER A 54 -12.65 2.04 11.25
CA SER A 54 -13.37 0.84 11.69
C SER A 54 -12.62 -0.48 11.41
N GLU A 55 -11.86 -0.54 10.30
CA GLU A 55 -11.03 -1.68 9.92
C GLU A 55 -9.70 -1.77 10.69
N CYS A 56 -9.30 -0.72 11.41
CA CYS A 56 -8.10 -0.76 12.24
C CYS A 56 -8.33 -1.55 13.54
N PRO A 57 -7.30 -2.29 14.01
CA PRO A 57 -7.37 -2.92 15.32
C PRO A 57 -7.53 -1.84 16.40
N VAL A 58 -8.17 -2.22 17.51
CA VAL A 58 -8.39 -1.30 18.64
C VAL A 58 -7.07 -0.77 19.16
N GLU A 59 -6.12 -1.70 19.36
CA GLU A 59 -4.76 -1.44 19.80
C GLU A 59 -3.75 -1.80 18.70
N TRP A 60 -2.52 -1.30 18.83
CA TRP A 60 -1.43 -1.72 17.95
C TRP A 60 -0.88 -3.08 18.40
N ASP A 61 -1.48 -4.16 17.91
CA ASP A 61 -1.18 -5.56 18.29
C ASP A 61 -0.66 -6.40 17.11
N HIS A 62 -0.17 -5.74 16.05
CA HIS A 62 0.33 -6.42 14.86
C HIS A 62 1.53 -7.33 15.18
N PRO A 63 1.63 -8.51 14.55
CA PRO A 63 2.76 -9.41 14.73
C PRO A 63 4.06 -8.76 14.23
N PRO A 64 5.22 -9.20 14.73
CA PRO A 64 6.50 -8.75 14.23
C PRO A 64 6.65 -8.97 12.73
N HIS A 65 7.42 -8.09 12.10
CA HIS A 65 7.78 -8.15 10.70
C HIS A 65 8.52 -9.43 10.38
N THR A 66 8.06 -10.08 9.32
CA THR A 66 8.79 -11.11 8.60
C THR A 66 8.71 -10.81 7.10
N PHE A 67 9.70 -11.27 6.34
CA PHE A 67 9.70 -11.11 4.89
C PHE A 67 8.44 -11.77 4.27
N ASP A 68 8.18 -13.04 4.59
CA ASP A 68 7.02 -13.78 4.08
C ASP A 68 5.70 -13.12 4.50
N GLY A 69 5.62 -12.59 5.73
CA GLY A 69 4.46 -11.86 6.20
C GLY A 69 4.22 -10.57 5.40
N ALA A 70 5.27 -9.84 5.04
CA ALA A 70 5.16 -8.66 4.19
C ALA A 70 4.77 -9.01 2.75
N VAL A 71 5.27 -10.12 2.19
CA VAL A 71 4.87 -10.65 0.87
C VAL A 71 3.39 -11.00 0.85
N ALA A 72 2.92 -11.78 1.83
CA ALA A 72 1.51 -12.18 1.93
C ALA A 72 0.58 -10.97 2.13
N ARG A 73 1.02 -9.98 2.93
CA ARG A 73 0.30 -8.73 3.14
C ARG A 73 0.20 -7.89 1.87
N ALA A 74 1.30 -7.80 1.11
CA ALA A 74 1.31 -7.11 -0.17
C ALA A 74 0.33 -7.76 -1.18
N GLU A 75 0.24 -9.10 -1.18
CA GLU A 75 -0.74 -9.81 -2.02
C GLU A 75 -2.17 -9.52 -1.60
N THR A 76 -2.46 -9.53 -0.30
CA THR A 76 -3.78 -9.19 0.23
C THR A 76 -4.21 -7.77 -0.21
N VAL A 77 -3.28 -6.82 -0.16
CA VAL A 77 -3.51 -5.44 -0.63
C VAL A 77 -3.75 -5.39 -2.14
N ARG A 78 -2.93 -6.08 -2.95
CA ARG A 78 -3.12 -6.10 -4.41
C ARG A 78 -4.44 -6.74 -4.82
N GLN A 79 -4.86 -7.83 -4.17
CA GLN A 79 -6.16 -8.46 -4.39
C GLN A 79 -7.31 -7.50 -4.09
N ARG A 80 -7.26 -6.81 -2.94
CA ARG A 80 -8.26 -5.80 -2.60
C ARG A 80 -8.30 -4.66 -3.59
N LEU A 81 -7.14 -4.15 -4.03
CA LEU A 81 -7.06 -3.13 -5.08
C LEU A 81 -7.67 -3.62 -6.40
N LYS A 82 -7.41 -4.89 -6.77
CA LYS A 82 -7.98 -5.49 -7.97
C LYS A 82 -9.50 -5.55 -7.90
N THR A 83 -10.07 -5.99 -6.77
CA THR A 83 -11.52 -5.98 -6.57
C THR A 83 -12.11 -4.58 -6.69
N LEU A 84 -11.45 -3.55 -6.17
CA LEU A 84 -11.92 -2.16 -6.32
C LEU A 84 -11.82 -1.66 -7.76
N ALA A 85 -10.73 -1.97 -8.46
CA ALA A 85 -10.54 -1.62 -9.87
C ALA A 85 -11.60 -2.30 -10.76
N ASP A 86 -11.88 -3.58 -10.50
CA ASP A 86 -12.86 -4.37 -11.26
C ASP A 86 -14.32 -3.98 -10.94
N SER A 87 -14.56 -3.18 -9.87
CA SER A 87 -15.92 -2.80 -9.45
C SER A 87 -16.59 -1.72 -10.31
N GLU A 88 -15.86 -1.11 -11.25
CA GLU A 88 -16.27 0.05 -12.07
C GLU A 88 -16.72 1.31 -11.28
N ARG A 89 -16.71 1.25 -9.95
CA ARG A 89 -17.12 2.35 -9.06
C ARG A 89 -16.09 3.48 -9.00
N TYR A 90 -14.82 3.16 -9.26
CA TYR A 90 -13.71 4.09 -9.12
C TYR A 90 -12.99 4.23 -10.44
N GLN A 91 -12.89 5.46 -10.96
CA GLN A 91 -12.11 5.74 -12.16
C GLN A 91 -10.60 5.68 -11.88
N ASN A 92 -10.18 6.20 -10.72
CA ASN A 92 -8.79 6.24 -10.28
C ASN A 92 -8.70 5.86 -8.80
N ILE A 93 -7.64 5.13 -8.43
CA ILE A 93 -7.35 4.74 -7.06
C ILE A 93 -5.95 5.25 -6.72
N TYR A 94 -5.86 6.09 -5.69
CA TYR A 94 -4.58 6.56 -5.15
C TYR A 94 -4.21 5.75 -3.92
N LEU A 95 -3.09 5.04 -3.98
CA LEU A 95 -2.55 4.29 -2.85
C LEU A 95 -1.42 5.08 -2.19
N VAL A 96 -1.61 5.52 -0.96
CA VAL A 96 -0.58 6.22 -0.18
C VAL A 96 -0.06 5.28 0.88
N SER A 97 1.24 4.94 0.81
CA SER A 97 1.87 4.04 1.76
C SER A 97 3.34 4.43 1.99
N HIS A 98 4.11 3.53 2.60
CA HIS A 98 5.49 3.74 2.96
C HIS A 98 6.43 3.02 2.01
N ARG A 99 7.61 3.59 1.79
CA ARG A 99 8.64 3.03 0.90
C ARG A 99 8.91 1.55 1.19
N GLY A 100 9.13 1.19 2.45
CA GLY A 100 9.51 -0.18 2.81
C GLY A 100 8.40 -1.18 2.55
N PHE A 101 7.13 -0.79 2.59
CA PHE A 101 6.02 -1.67 2.18
C PHE A 101 5.79 -1.65 0.67
N ILE A 102 5.95 -0.49 0.01
CA ILE A 102 5.85 -0.37 -1.46
C ILE A 102 6.84 -1.32 -2.16
N ALA A 103 8.03 -1.53 -1.60
CA ALA A 103 9.01 -2.49 -2.11
C ALA A 103 8.49 -3.94 -2.20
N PHE A 104 7.49 -4.32 -1.39
CA PHE A 104 6.82 -5.62 -1.47
C PHE A 104 5.58 -5.59 -2.38
N LEU A 105 4.98 -4.40 -2.59
CA LEU A 105 3.80 -4.22 -3.42
C LEU A 105 4.12 -4.29 -4.92
N VAL A 106 5.20 -3.65 -5.36
CA VAL A 106 5.54 -3.48 -6.78
C VAL A 106 7.02 -3.75 -7.05
N GLN A 107 7.33 -4.19 -8.26
CA GLN A 107 8.71 -4.32 -8.74
C GLN A 107 9.26 -2.99 -9.26
N GLY A 108 10.59 -2.92 -9.31
CA GLY A 108 11.32 -1.83 -9.94
C GLY A 108 12.15 -1.02 -8.95
N GLU A 109 12.48 0.20 -9.34
CA GLU A 109 13.37 1.07 -8.58
C GLU A 109 12.74 1.55 -7.27
N ARG A 110 13.59 1.81 -6.28
CA ARG A 110 13.20 2.36 -4.99
C ARG A 110 12.45 3.68 -5.17
N PHE A 111 11.36 3.83 -4.42
CA PHE A 111 10.60 5.07 -4.36
C PHE A 111 11.31 6.13 -3.53
N ASN A 112 11.33 7.36 -4.04
CA ASN A 112 11.72 8.53 -3.26
C ASN A 112 10.56 9.03 -2.37
N VAL A 113 10.86 9.93 -1.43
CA VAL A 113 9.82 10.55 -0.59
C VAL A 113 8.87 11.36 -1.48
N CYS A 114 7.57 11.11 -1.33
CA CYS A 114 6.50 11.73 -2.14
C CYS A 114 6.60 11.44 -3.64
N ASP A 115 7.28 10.36 -4.04
CA ASP A 115 7.29 9.87 -5.42
C ASP A 115 5.91 9.32 -5.82
N LEU A 116 5.50 9.59 -7.05
CA LEU A 116 4.21 9.18 -7.63
C LEU A 116 4.49 8.38 -8.91
N ARG A 117 3.97 7.16 -8.95
CA ARG A 117 4.08 6.29 -10.14
C ARG A 117 2.74 5.65 -10.44
N THR A 118 2.52 5.35 -11.71
CA THR A 118 1.27 4.77 -12.19
C THR A 118 1.48 3.31 -12.54
N PHE A 119 0.54 2.47 -12.11
CA PHE A 119 0.59 1.03 -12.33
C PHE A 119 -0.72 0.52 -12.92
N LYS A 120 -0.61 -0.57 -13.69
CA LYS A 120 -1.75 -1.41 -14.08
C LYS A 120 -1.58 -2.82 -13.49
N PHE A 121 -2.67 -3.56 -13.36
CA PHE A 121 -2.59 -4.99 -13.12
C PHE A 121 -2.06 -5.69 -14.36
N ALA A 122 -1.15 -6.65 -14.17
CA ALA A 122 -0.71 -7.53 -15.24
C ALA A 122 -1.89 -8.37 -15.75
N SER A 123 -1.95 -8.57 -17.07
CA SER A 123 -2.80 -9.59 -17.69
C SER A 123 -2.27 -11.00 -17.37
N GLU A 124 -3.11 -12.02 -17.54
CA GLU A 124 -2.73 -13.42 -17.27
C GLU A 124 -1.44 -13.84 -17.99
N LYS A 125 -1.23 -13.35 -19.23
CA LYS A 125 -0.01 -13.61 -20.01
C LYS A 125 1.22 -12.88 -19.47
N GLU A 126 1.04 -11.67 -18.92
CA GLU A 126 2.13 -10.87 -18.36
C GLU A 126 2.61 -11.45 -17.01
N VAL A 127 1.70 -12.05 -16.22
CA VAL A 127 2.01 -12.63 -14.90
C VAL A 127 3.11 -13.69 -14.99
N GLU A 128 3.10 -14.57 -16.00
CA GLU A 128 4.08 -15.66 -16.13
C GLU A 128 5.54 -15.15 -16.17
N GLY A 129 5.77 -13.99 -16.79
CA GLY A 129 7.11 -13.40 -16.91
C GLY A 129 7.44 -12.35 -15.84
N LEU A 130 6.42 -11.78 -15.19
CA LEU A 130 6.58 -10.61 -14.32
C LEU A 130 6.25 -10.88 -12.85
N ARG A 131 5.80 -12.08 -12.47
CA ARG A 131 5.45 -12.39 -11.07
C ARG A 131 6.69 -12.50 -10.16
N PHE A 132 7.78 -13.04 -10.66
CA PHE A 132 8.99 -13.29 -9.88
C PHE A 132 10.03 -12.22 -10.16
N GLY A 133 10.58 -11.62 -9.10
CA GLY A 133 11.57 -10.55 -9.21
C GLY A 133 12.46 -10.47 -7.98
N VAL A 134 13.14 -9.34 -7.82
CA VAL A 134 13.99 -9.06 -6.65
C VAL A 134 13.41 -7.87 -5.90
N ASN A 135 13.25 -8.01 -4.58
CA ASN A 135 12.85 -6.91 -3.72
C ASN A 135 13.97 -5.86 -3.66
N VAL A 136 13.66 -4.62 -4.02
CA VAL A 136 14.66 -3.54 -4.15
C VAL A 136 15.29 -3.09 -2.82
N ASP A 137 14.62 -3.36 -1.69
CA ASP A 137 15.12 -2.97 -0.37
C ASP A 137 15.90 -4.10 0.32
N THR A 138 15.53 -5.37 0.11
CA THR A 138 16.19 -6.53 0.75
C THR A 138 17.12 -7.31 -0.17
N GLU A 139 17.13 -7.00 -1.48
CA GLU A 139 17.87 -7.71 -2.52
C GLU A 139 17.55 -9.22 -2.60
N THR A 140 16.42 -9.63 -2.02
CA THR A 140 15.97 -11.02 -1.95
C THR A 140 15.03 -11.33 -3.10
N ALA A 141 15.12 -12.54 -3.65
CA ALA A 141 14.13 -13.03 -4.60
C ALA A 141 12.74 -13.03 -3.97
N GLN A 142 11.76 -12.47 -4.68
CA GLN A 142 10.40 -12.31 -4.21
C GLN A 142 9.40 -12.76 -5.27
N ASP A 143 8.38 -13.48 -4.83
CA ASP A 143 7.16 -13.68 -5.58
C ASP A 143 6.18 -12.51 -5.32
N PHE A 144 5.93 -11.68 -6.31
CA PHE A 144 4.98 -10.56 -6.26
C PHE A 144 3.52 -10.99 -6.50
N GLY A 145 3.27 -12.29 -6.56
CA GLY A 145 1.94 -12.88 -6.60
C GLY A 145 1.23 -12.78 -7.96
N PRO A 146 0.08 -13.46 -8.09
CA PRO A 146 -0.70 -13.48 -9.33
C PRO A 146 -1.37 -12.14 -9.64
N THR A 147 -1.47 -11.22 -8.67
CA THR A 147 -2.06 -9.89 -8.86
C THR A 147 -1.00 -8.81 -9.07
N VAL A 148 0.18 -9.17 -9.58
CA VAL A 148 1.32 -8.27 -9.76
C VAL A 148 0.94 -6.99 -10.53
N LEU A 149 1.42 -5.86 -10.01
CA LEU A 149 1.29 -4.54 -10.59
C LEU A 149 2.52 -4.24 -11.44
N ILE A 150 2.29 -3.69 -12.62
CA ILE A 150 3.33 -3.35 -13.59
C ILE A 150 3.27 -1.85 -13.87
N SER A 151 4.44 -1.19 -13.87
CA SER A 151 4.53 0.25 -14.11
C SER A 151 4.08 0.56 -15.53
N VAL A 152 3.27 1.61 -15.67
CA VAL A 152 2.81 2.09 -16.98
C VAL A 152 3.94 2.83 -17.72
N ASP A 153 4.88 3.40 -16.98
CA ASP A 153 6.00 4.18 -17.54
C ASP A 153 7.10 3.31 -18.18
N THR A 154 7.06 2.00 -17.99
CA THR A 154 8.00 1.02 -18.60
C THR A 154 7.59 0.51 -19.98
N LEU A 155 6.48 1.00 -20.55
CA LEU A 155 6.07 0.70 -21.93
C LEU A 155 6.51 1.85 -22.86
N SER A 156 7.82 1.99 -23.06
CA SER A 156 8.43 2.86 -24.07
C SER A 156 9.29 2.05 -25.04
#